data_AF-A0A925V3F9-F1
#
_entry.id   AF-A0A925V3F9-F1
#
_cell.length_a   1.000
_cell.length_b   1.000
_cell.length_c   1.000
_cell.angle_alpha   90.00
_cell.angle_beta   90.00
_cell.angle_gamma   90.00
#
_symmetry.space_group_name_H-M   'P 1'
#
loop_
_entity.id
_entity.type
_entity.pdbx_description
1 polymer ?
#
loop_
_entity_poly.entity_id
_entity_poly.type
_entity_poly.pdbx_seq_one_letter_code
_entity_poly.pdbx_strand_id
1 'polypeptide(L)'
;MIAARLGMLARRGTVPLGYLVIVLAVLRPPWAALGRSIATGTEPCDTVPFALTWAIGWGMSRIDALARGDLAGAVAYWDAPIFHPTPGAFALSEPMPALALIGWPLHALGVPLAAVVTSLVVACLLANGMMMRRWLLHLRTGWLLATVGGVIACMLPFVHQELGVLPLVAIWPLLWMLTATLDLLGRARPLRRAGVELGLATVVAFACCGQLTLFTALLLVPAGACLVRFDRLRGSFAIAATLAAGIAA
;
A
#
# COMPACT_ATOMS: atom_id res chain seq x y z
N MET A 1 8.28 5.51 36.93
CA MET A 1 8.47 6.03 35.56
C MET A 1 9.02 4.98 34.57
N ILE A 2 10.00 4.15 34.97
CA ILE A 2 10.61 3.10 34.13
C ILE A 2 9.63 1.95 33.81
N ALA A 3 8.85 1.47 34.80
CA ALA A 3 7.84 0.42 34.60
C ALA A 3 6.72 0.82 33.62
N ALA A 4 6.30 2.09 33.62
CA ALA A 4 5.31 2.61 32.67
C ALA A 4 5.87 2.70 31.23
N ARG A 5 7.16 3.02 31.07
CA ARG A 5 7.83 3.00 29.77
C ARG A 5 8.05 1.58 29.24
N LEU A 6 8.39 0.63 30.12
CA LEU A 6 8.53 -0.79 29.78
C LEU A 6 7.18 -1.41 29.38
N GLY A 7 6.09 -1.09 30.09
CA GLY A 7 4.74 -1.49 29.70
C GLY A 7 4.30 -0.90 28.36
N MET A 8 4.73 0.32 28.04
CA MET A 8 4.47 0.97 26.75
C MET A 8 5.26 0.33 25.59
N LEU A 9 6.51 -0.04 25.83
CA LEU A 9 7.38 -0.72 24.85
C LEU A 9 6.91 -2.16 24.59
N ALA A 10 6.56 -2.91 25.65
CA ALA A 10 5.95 -4.23 25.52
C ALA A 10 4.66 -4.18 24.69
N ARG A 11 3.77 -3.21 24.97
CA ARG A 11 2.54 -2.98 24.19
C ARG A 11 2.79 -2.57 22.73
N ARG A 12 3.95 -1.99 22.41
CA ARG A 12 4.30 -1.59 21.03
C ARG A 12 4.76 -2.78 20.19
N GLY A 13 5.43 -3.76 20.78
CA GLY A 13 5.85 -4.98 20.09
C GLY A 13 4.74 -6.04 19.98
N THR A 14 3.85 -6.13 20.97
CA THR A 14 2.81 -7.19 21.00
C THR A 14 1.75 -7.04 19.92
N VAL A 15 1.41 -5.81 19.52
CA VAL A 15 0.38 -5.55 18.51
C VAL A 15 0.78 -6.06 17.12
N PRO A 16 1.92 -5.65 16.53
CA PRO A 16 2.31 -6.16 15.21
C PRO A 16 2.53 -7.67 15.23
N LEU A 17 3.06 -8.24 16.33
CA LEU A 17 3.17 -9.69 16.49
C LEU A 17 1.78 -10.37 16.52
N GLY A 18 0.82 -9.81 17.24
CA GLY A 18 -0.56 -10.32 17.26
C GLY A 18 -1.21 -10.30 15.88
N TYR A 19 -1.02 -9.21 15.13
CA TYR A 19 -1.50 -9.12 13.74
C TYR A 19 -0.80 -10.13 12.83
N LEU A 20 0.51 -10.32 12.97
CA LEU A 20 1.24 -11.33 12.21
C LEU A 20 0.70 -12.73 12.50
N VAL A 21 0.47 -13.08 13.77
CA VAL A 21 -0.12 -14.37 14.14
C VAL A 21 -1.49 -14.56 13.50
N ILE A 22 -2.36 -13.54 13.55
CA ILE A 22 -3.69 -13.60 12.92
C ILE A 22 -3.58 -13.77 11.41
N VAL A 23 -2.72 -12.98 10.75
CA VAL A 23 -2.52 -13.03 9.30
C VAL A 23 -2.00 -14.41 8.87
N LEU A 24 -0.99 -14.96 9.57
CA LEU A 24 -0.46 -16.29 9.28
C LEU A 24 -1.48 -17.41 9.58
N ALA A 25 -2.32 -17.24 10.60
CA ALA A 25 -3.36 -18.20 10.93
C ALA A 25 -4.45 -18.26 9.85
N VAL A 26 -4.85 -17.12 9.30
CA VAL A 26 -5.87 -17.05 8.23
C VAL A 26 -5.29 -17.44 6.87
N LEU A 27 -4.04 -17.07 6.59
CA LEU A 27 -3.32 -17.48 5.38
C LEU A 27 -2.64 -18.85 5.52
N ARG A 28 -3.05 -19.69 6.48
CA ARG A 28 -2.36 -20.96 6.76
C ARG A 28 -2.23 -21.87 5.53
N PRO A 29 -3.24 -22.07 4.67
CA PRO A 29 -3.07 -22.89 3.46
C PRO A 29 -2.09 -22.26 2.45
N PRO A 30 -2.20 -20.96 2.07
CA PRO A 30 -1.22 -20.31 1.20
C PRO A 30 0.21 -20.29 1.75
N TRP A 31 0.40 -20.03 3.04
CA TRP A 31 1.74 -20.00 3.66
C TRP A 31 2.38 -21.38 3.75
N ALA A 32 1.60 -22.45 3.95
CA ALA A 32 2.12 -23.82 3.94
C ALA A 32 2.61 -24.27 2.54
N ALA A 33 2.11 -23.63 1.49
CA ALA A 33 2.49 -23.84 0.10
C ALA A 33 3.49 -22.78 -0.43
N LEU A 34 4.21 -22.08 0.47
CA LEU A 34 5.17 -21.04 0.09
C LEU A 34 6.11 -21.50 -1.03
N GLY A 35 6.14 -20.72 -2.12
CA GLY A 35 6.99 -21.00 -3.28
C GLY A 35 6.46 -22.09 -4.22
N ARG A 36 5.38 -22.79 -3.87
CA ARG A 36 4.73 -23.82 -4.71
C ARG A 36 3.43 -23.33 -5.36
N SER A 37 2.74 -22.37 -4.74
CA SER A 37 1.56 -21.72 -5.29
C SER A 37 1.58 -20.22 -5.01
N ILE A 38 0.85 -19.47 -5.82
CA ILE A 38 0.56 -18.06 -5.56
C ILE A 38 -0.57 -18.02 -4.52
N ALA A 39 -0.53 -17.05 -3.60
CA ALA A 39 -1.66 -16.83 -2.70
C ALA A 39 -2.87 -16.34 -3.50
N THR A 40 -3.93 -17.13 -3.49
CA THR A 40 -5.23 -16.80 -4.08
C THR A 40 -6.32 -16.90 -3.01
N GLY A 41 -7.38 -16.13 -3.21
CA GLY A 41 -8.57 -16.15 -2.38
C GLY A 41 -9.62 -17.07 -2.97
N THR A 42 -10.82 -16.55 -3.19
CA THR A 42 -11.94 -17.27 -3.80
C THR A 42 -12.32 -16.66 -5.14
N GLU A 43 -11.37 -16.04 -5.83
CA GLU A 43 -11.57 -15.45 -7.15
C GLU A 43 -11.97 -16.54 -8.16
N PRO A 44 -12.83 -16.23 -9.13
CA PRO A 44 -13.35 -17.23 -10.07
C PRO A 44 -12.34 -17.68 -11.13
N CYS A 45 -11.18 -17.01 -11.25
CA CYS A 45 -10.17 -17.33 -12.26
C CYS A 45 -8.74 -17.03 -11.76
N ASP A 46 -7.82 -17.94 -12.06
CA ASP A 46 -6.40 -17.80 -11.69
C ASP A 46 -5.61 -16.86 -12.61
N THR A 47 -6.21 -16.44 -13.73
CA THR A 47 -5.57 -15.57 -14.72
C THR A 47 -5.14 -14.23 -14.12
N VAL A 48 -5.97 -13.64 -13.25
CA VAL A 48 -5.67 -12.35 -12.60
C VAL A 48 -4.51 -12.48 -11.60
N PRO A 49 -4.52 -13.40 -10.63
CA PRO A 49 -3.38 -13.64 -9.75
C PRO A 49 -2.07 -13.90 -10.50
N PHE A 50 -2.13 -14.67 -11.59
CA PHE A 50 -0.95 -14.97 -12.40
C PHE A 50 -0.43 -13.72 -13.13
N ALA A 51 -1.32 -12.95 -13.78
CA ALA A 51 -0.95 -11.73 -14.48
C ALA A 51 -0.34 -10.68 -13.53
N LEU A 52 -0.88 -10.53 -12.33
CA LEU A 52 -0.36 -9.60 -11.32
C LEU A 52 0.97 -10.08 -10.72
N THR A 53 1.12 -11.39 -10.51
CA THR A 53 2.41 -11.98 -10.11
C THR A 53 3.49 -11.71 -11.16
N TRP A 54 3.15 -11.90 -12.44
CA TRP A 54 4.04 -11.57 -13.55
C TRP A 54 4.38 -10.07 -13.58
N ALA A 55 3.40 -9.19 -13.38
CA ALA A 55 3.60 -7.74 -13.34
C ALA A 55 4.56 -7.31 -12.21
N ILE A 56 4.46 -7.92 -11.03
CA ILE A 56 5.42 -7.72 -9.93
C ILE A 56 6.82 -8.20 -10.34
N GLY A 57 6.93 -9.38 -10.95
CA GLY A 57 8.19 -9.89 -11.50
C GLY A 57 8.81 -8.96 -12.55
N TRP A 58 7.99 -8.43 -13.45
CA TRP A 58 8.40 -7.42 -14.43
C TRP A 58 8.96 -6.17 -13.73
N GLY A 59 8.23 -5.62 -12.76
CA GLY A 59 8.70 -4.47 -11.98
C GLY A 59 10.04 -4.73 -11.27
N MET A 60 10.20 -5.90 -10.65
CA MET A 60 11.46 -6.29 -10.01
C MET A 60 12.60 -6.42 -11.02
N SER A 61 12.34 -6.93 -12.22
CA SER A 61 13.35 -7.02 -13.28
C SER A 61 13.81 -5.64 -13.79
N ARG A 62 12.98 -4.59 -13.68
CA ARG A 62 13.37 -3.20 -13.96
C ARG A 62 14.25 -2.62 -12.86
N ILE A 63 13.97 -2.96 -11.60
CA ILE A 63 14.81 -2.60 -10.46
C ILE A 63 16.17 -3.30 -10.58
N ASP A 64 16.19 -4.57 -11.01
CA ASP A 64 17.42 -5.30 -11.31
C ASP A 64 18.24 -4.63 -12.43
N ALA A 65 17.59 -4.15 -13.49
CA ALA A 65 18.26 -3.40 -14.55
C ALA A 65 18.91 -2.12 -13.99
N LEU A 66 18.15 -1.36 -13.18
CA LEU A 66 18.67 -0.16 -12.50
C LEU A 66 19.87 -0.49 -11.59
N ALA A 67 19.79 -1.56 -10.80
CA ALA A 67 20.85 -2.01 -9.91
C ALA A 67 22.14 -2.40 -10.65
N ARG A 68 22.01 -2.88 -11.89
CA ARG A 68 23.15 -3.18 -12.79
C ARG A 68 23.64 -1.99 -13.61
N GLY A 69 23.04 -0.81 -13.45
CA GLY A 69 23.37 0.40 -14.22
C GLY A 69 22.76 0.45 -15.62
N ASP A 70 21.84 -0.46 -15.96
CA ASP A 70 21.09 -0.45 -17.23
C ASP A 70 19.90 0.51 -17.13
N LEU A 71 20.18 1.80 -17.35
CA LEU A 71 19.16 2.86 -17.32
C LEU A 71 18.12 2.70 -18.44
N ALA A 72 18.51 2.21 -19.61
CA ALA A 72 17.58 1.97 -20.72
C ALA A 72 16.56 0.88 -20.33
N GLY A 73 17.05 -0.24 -19.79
CA GLY A 73 16.22 -1.30 -19.27
C GLY A 73 15.36 -0.89 -18.08
N ALA A 74 15.82 0.04 -17.23
CA ALA A 74 15.03 0.56 -16.11
C ALA A 74 13.87 1.46 -16.56
N VAL A 75 14.12 2.34 -17.54
CA VAL A 75 13.10 3.28 -18.08
C VAL A 75 12.06 2.56 -18.93
N ALA A 76 12.39 1.40 -19.51
CA ALA A 76 11.47 0.53 -20.24
C ALA A 76 10.40 -0.15 -19.35
N TYR A 77 10.11 0.37 -18.14
CA TYR A 77 9.08 -0.16 -17.25
C TYR A 77 7.71 -0.25 -17.94
N TRP A 78 7.37 0.74 -18.77
CA TRP A 78 6.08 0.80 -19.47
C TRP A 78 6.01 -0.09 -20.72
N ASP A 79 7.14 -0.62 -21.19
CA ASP A 79 7.26 -1.44 -22.40
C ASP A 79 7.25 -2.94 -22.07
N ALA A 80 6.36 -3.35 -21.16
CA ALA A 80 6.22 -4.75 -20.77
C ALA A 80 5.70 -5.61 -21.94
N PRO A 81 6.26 -6.82 -22.19
CA PRO A 81 5.95 -7.61 -23.39
C PRO A 81 4.59 -8.32 -23.37
N ILE A 82 3.67 -7.90 -22.49
CA ILE A 82 2.33 -8.49 -22.35
C ILE A 82 1.38 -8.06 -23.49
N PHE A 83 1.62 -6.91 -24.12
CA PHE A 83 0.86 -6.39 -25.27
C PHE A 83 1.77 -6.02 -26.44
N HIS A 84 2.85 -6.78 -26.64
CA HIS A 84 3.78 -6.55 -27.74
C HIS A 84 3.05 -6.55 -29.11
N PRO A 85 3.39 -5.65 -30.06
CA PRO A 85 4.54 -4.73 -30.06
C PRO A 85 4.27 -3.30 -29.56
N THR A 86 3.11 -3.02 -28.97
CA THR A 86 2.71 -1.64 -28.68
C THR A 86 3.54 -1.04 -27.53
N PRO A 87 4.34 0.03 -27.77
CA PRO A 87 5.09 0.70 -26.71
C PRO A 87 4.17 1.33 -25.66
N GLY A 88 4.61 1.36 -24.40
CA GLY A 88 3.87 1.93 -23.29
C GLY A 88 2.59 1.17 -22.90
N ALA A 89 2.29 0.03 -23.53
CA ALA A 89 1.03 -0.67 -23.34
C ALA A 89 0.84 -1.23 -21.92
N PHE A 90 1.90 -1.31 -21.11
CA PHE A 90 1.76 -1.67 -19.70
C PHE A 90 0.98 -0.62 -18.90
N ALA A 91 0.84 0.62 -19.38
CA ALA A 91 -0.04 1.63 -18.81
C ALA A 91 -1.54 1.23 -18.87
N LEU A 92 -1.91 0.25 -19.70
CA LEU A 92 -3.25 -0.34 -19.74
C LEU A 92 -3.47 -1.41 -18.66
N SER A 93 -2.41 -1.81 -17.96
CA SER A 93 -2.45 -2.69 -16.78
C SER A 93 -2.28 -1.86 -15.51
N GLU A 94 -2.66 -2.44 -14.37
CA GLU A 94 -2.47 -1.79 -13.06
C GLU A 94 -0.98 -1.87 -12.65
N PRO A 95 -0.23 -0.74 -12.65
CA PRO A 95 1.17 -0.75 -12.28
C PRO A 95 1.32 -0.84 -10.76
N MET A 96 2.25 -1.68 -10.28
CA MET A 96 2.51 -1.85 -8.84
C MET A 96 3.98 -1.59 -8.46
N PRO A 97 4.62 -0.48 -8.89
CA PRO A 97 6.05 -0.27 -8.68
C PRO A 97 6.45 -0.22 -7.20
N ALA A 98 5.59 0.28 -6.30
CA ALA A 98 5.89 0.28 -4.87
C ALA A 98 5.93 -1.15 -4.31
N LEU A 99 5.00 -2.02 -4.71
CA LEU A 99 4.97 -3.41 -4.26
C LEU A 99 6.14 -4.20 -4.84
N ALA A 100 6.48 -3.97 -6.11
CA ALA A 100 7.70 -4.53 -6.71
C ALA A 100 8.94 -4.11 -5.94
N LEU A 101 9.07 -2.83 -5.56
CA LEU A 101 10.18 -2.34 -4.75
C LEU A 101 10.23 -2.96 -3.35
N ILE A 102 9.09 -3.12 -2.69
CA ILE A 102 9.00 -3.77 -1.37
C ILE A 102 9.38 -5.26 -1.47
N GLY A 103 9.00 -5.94 -2.54
CA GLY A 103 9.30 -7.36 -2.77
C GLY A 103 10.72 -7.63 -3.25
N TRP A 104 11.33 -6.65 -3.92
CA TRP A 104 12.63 -6.78 -4.59
C TRP A 104 13.76 -7.35 -3.69
N PRO A 105 13.91 -6.98 -2.41
CA PRO A 105 14.96 -7.56 -1.57
C PRO A 105 14.88 -9.10 -1.46
N LEU A 106 13.68 -9.68 -1.40
CA LEU A 106 13.52 -11.14 -1.35
C LEU A 106 13.87 -11.76 -2.71
N HIS A 107 13.43 -11.14 -3.80
CA HIS A 107 13.77 -11.55 -5.16
C HIS A 107 15.29 -11.52 -5.40
N ALA A 108 15.98 -10.47 -4.97
CA ALA A 108 17.44 -10.33 -5.07
C ALA A 108 18.20 -11.41 -4.28
N LEU A 109 17.59 -11.97 -3.23
CA LEU A 109 18.10 -13.11 -2.47
C LEU A 109 17.80 -14.47 -3.12
N GLY A 110 17.20 -14.49 -4.31
CA GLY A 110 16.84 -15.72 -5.03
C GLY A 110 15.57 -16.41 -4.50
N VAL A 111 14.76 -15.72 -3.71
CA VAL A 111 13.47 -16.26 -3.24
C VAL A 111 12.53 -16.44 -4.45
N PRO A 112 11.88 -17.60 -4.63
CA PRO A 112 10.96 -17.83 -5.73
C PRO A 112 9.85 -16.78 -5.80
N LEU A 113 9.48 -16.33 -7.00
CA LEU A 113 8.51 -15.25 -7.21
C LEU A 113 7.18 -15.49 -6.47
N ALA A 114 6.68 -16.73 -6.48
CA ALA A 114 5.46 -17.11 -5.75
C ALA A 114 5.59 -16.87 -4.23
N ALA A 115 6.76 -17.13 -3.64
CA ALA A 115 7.05 -16.87 -2.24
C ALA A 115 7.19 -15.36 -1.96
N VAL A 116 7.77 -14.60 -2.89
CA VAL A 116 7.84 -13.12 -2.79
C VAL A 116 6.43 -12.52 -2.76
N VAL A 117 5.57 -12.88 -3.72
CA VAL A 117 4.19 -12.35 -3.79
C VAL A 117 3.37 -12.76 -2.58
N THR A 118 3.48 -14.01 -2.12
CA THR A 118 2.82 -14.44 -0.88
C THR A 118 3.29 -13.64 0.33
N SER A 119 4.59 -13.32 0.40
CA SER A 119 5.15 -12.47 1.46
C SER A 119 4.65 -11.03 1.36
N LEU A 120 4.44 -10.51 0.14
CA LEU A 120 3.82 -9.20 -0.09
C LEU A 120 2.38 -9.16 0.39
N VAL A 121 1.59 -10.22 0.18
CA VAL A 121 0.22 -10.32 0.74
C VAL A 121 0.27 -10.23 2.27
N VAL A 122 1.14 -11.00 2.92
CA VAL A 122 1.34 -10.94 4.39
C VAL A 122 1.72 -9.53 4.84
N ALA A 123 2.68 -8.90 4.16
CA ALA A 123 3.13 -7.55 4.46
C ALA A 123 2.00 -6.52 4.31
N CYS A 124 1.20 -6.63 3.25
CA CYS A 124 0.05 -5.75 3.01
C CYS A 124 -1.02 -5.91 4.09
N LEU A 125 -1.42 -7.14 4.44
CA LEU A 125 -2.40 -7.37 5.50
C LEU A 125 -1.92 -6.83 6.85
N LEU A 126 -0.65 -7.05 7.20
CA LEU A 126 -0.05 -6.48 8.41
C LEU A 126 -0.07 -4.95 8.37
N ALA A 127 0.31 -4.35 7.25
CA ALA A 127 0.29 -2.91 7.06
C ALA A 127 -1.13 -2.33 7.15
N ASN A 128 -2.13 -3.04 6.63
CA ASN A 128 -3.55 -2.66 6.72
C ASN A 128 -3.99 -2.55 8.18
N GLY A 129 -3.72 -3.59 8.98
CA GLY A 129 -4.05 -3.60 10.40
C GLY A 129 -3.31 -2.53 11.20
N MET A 130 -2.03 -2.32 10.91
CA MET A 130 -1.21 -1.29 11.56
C MET A 130 -1.69 0.12 11.22
N MET A 131 -2.00 0.39 9.95
CA MET A 131 -2.45 1.71 9.52
C MET A 131 -3.88 2.01 9.98
N MET A 132 -4.78 1.03 9.96
CA MET A 132 -6.14 1.18 10.51
C MET A 132 -6.08 1.51 11.99
N ARG A 133 -5.26 0.78 12.76
CA ARG A 133 -5.06 1.08 14.18
C ARG A 133 -4.50 2.49 14.39
N ARG A 134 -3.50 2.89 13.60
CA ARG A 134 -2.94 4.25 13.67
C ARG A 134 -4.02 5.29 13.40
N TRP A 135 -4.85 5.08 12.38
CA TRP A 135 -5.93 5.99 12.01
C TRP A 135 -7.00 6.10 13.11
N LEU A 136 -7.44 4.97 13.68
CA LEU A 136 -8.41 4.97 14.80
C LEU A 136 -7.86 5.65 16.06
N LEU A 137 -6.59 5.42 16.39
CA LEU A 137 -5.93 6.14 17.48
C LEU A 137 -5.83 7.65 17.19
N HIS A 138 -5.63 8.02 15.93
CA HIS A 138 -5.62 9.42 15.49
C HIS A 138 -7.00 10.08 15.68
N LEU A 139 -8.08 9.32 15.44
CA LEU A 139 -9.46 9.71 15.75
C LEU A 139 -9.80 9.67 17.26
N ARG A 140 -8.79 9.51 18.13
CA ARG A 140 -8.93 9.42 19.60
C ARG A 140 -9.78 8.23 20.07
N THR A 141 -9.88 7.19 19.26
CA THR A 141 -10.49 5.92 19.65
C THR A 141 -9.62 5.25 20.72
N GLY A 142 -10.24 4.61 21.71
CA GLY A 142 -9.52 3.87 22.75
C GLY A 142 -8.61 2.77 22.17
N TRP A 143 -7.48 2.51 22.81
CA TRP A 143 -6.44 1.62 22.27
C TRP A 143 -6.91 0.19 21.99
N LEU A 144 -7.82 -0.34 22.81
CA LEU A 144 -8.43 -1.66 22.61
C LEU A 144 -9.22 -1.69 21.31
N LEU A 145 -10.17 -0.76 21.16
CA LEU A 145 -11.02 -0.65 19.98
C LEU A 145 -10.19 -0.37 18.71
N ALA A 146 -9.15 0.46 18.80
CA ALA A 146 -8.25 0.69 17.68
C ALA A 146 -7.47 -0.58 17.28
N THR A 147 -7.13 -1.42 18.26
CA THR A 147 -6.45 -2.70 18.00
C THR A 147 -7.40 -3.71 17.39
N VAL A 148 -8.64 -3.80 17.88
CA VAL A 148 -9.72 -4.60 17.27
C VAL A 148 -10.00 -4.12 15.84
N GLY A 149 -10.05 -2.81 15.60
CA GLY A 149 -10.21 -2.26 14.26
C GLY A 149 -9.07 -2.65 13.31
N GLY A 150 -7.84 -2.73 13.80
CA GLY A 150 -6.72 -3.26 13.01
C GLY A 150 -6.85 -4.76 12.74
N VAL A 151 -7.34 -5.57 13.69
CA VAL A 151 -7.68 -6.98 13.44
C VAL A 151 -8.74 -7.10 12.36
N ILE A 152 -9.81 -6.29 12.44
CA ILE A 152 -10.86 -6.24 11.42
C ILE A 152 -10.24 -5.89 10.06
N ALA A 153 -9.34 -4.90 10.01
CA ALA A 153 -8.65 -4.52 8.77
C ALA A 153 -7.80 -5.64 8.15
N CYS A 154 -7.15 -6.46 8.97
CA CYS A 154 -6.45 -7.66 8.48
C CYS A 154 -7.41 -8.72 7.93
N MET A 155 -8.67 -8.71 8.35
CA MET A 155 -9.68 -9.76 8.10
C MET A 155 -10.81 -9.29 7.17
N LEU A 156 -10.61 -8.20 6.40
CA LEU A 156 -11.64 -7.70 5.49
C LEU A 156 -12.09 -8.81 4.51
N PRO A 157 -13.38 -9.21 4.50
CA PRO A 157 -13.83 -10.34 3.68
C PRO A 157 -13.49 -10.15 2.20
N PHE A 158 -13.67 -8.94 1.68
CA PHE A 158 -13.34 -8.60 0.30
C PHE A 158 -11.85 -8.79 -0.03
N VAL A 159 -10.95 -8.44 0.89
CA VAL A 159 -9.51 -8.64 0.69
C VAL A 159 -9.16 -10.13 0.68
N HIS A 160 -9.84 -10.95 1.49
CA HIS A 160 -9.63 -12.41 1.51
C HIS A 160 -10.25 -13.12 0.31
N GLN A 161 -11.30 -12.55 -0.27
CA GLN A 161 -11.85 -13.01 -1.54
C GLN A 161 -10.88 -12.74 -2.70
N GLU A 162 -10.18 -11.60 -2.68
CA GLU A 162 -9.35 -11.09 -3.78
C GLU A 162 -7.84 -11.09 -3.42
N LEU A 163 -7.33 -12.10 -2.70
CA LEU A 163 -5.92 -12.17 -2.28
C LEU A 163 -4.92 -12.18 -3.44
N GLY A 164 -5.31 -12.76 -4.58
CA GLY A 164 -4.53 -12.77 -5.80
C GLY A 164 -4.57 -11.42 -6.54
N VAL A 165 -5.51 -10.55 -6.20
CA VAL A 165 -5.59 -9.18 -6.73
C VAL A 165 -4.83 -8.22 -5.84
N LEU A 166 -3.50 -8.37 -5.81
CA LEU A 166 -2.60 -7.67 -4.90
C LEU A 166 -2.82 -6.14 -4.77
N PRO A 167 -3.15 -5.37 -5.84
CA PRO A 167 -3.51 -3.95 -5.72
C PRO A 167 -4.67 -3.69 -4.75
N LEU A 168 -5.67 -4.58 -4.71
CA LEU A 168 -6.83 -4.49 -3.83
C LEU A 168 -6.53 -4.89 -2.38
N VAL A 169 -5.49 -5.70 -2.17
CA VAL A 169 -5.02 -6.09 -0.83
C VAL A 169 -4.32 -4.92 -0.14
N ALA A 170 -3.61 -4.08 -0.88
CA ALA A 170 -2.82 -2.96 -0.35
C ALA A 170 -3.67 -1.72 -0.02
N ILE A 171 -4.56 -1.79 0.98
CA ILE A 171 -5.40 -0.66 1.43
C ILE A 171 -4.68 0.29 2.39
N TRP A 172 -3.56 -0.13 2.99
CA TRP A 172 -2.79 0.66 3.94
C TRP A 172 -2.33 2.04 3.45
N PRO A 173 -1.95 2.29 2.17
CA PRO A 173 -1.53 3.63 1.77
C PRO A 173 -2.74 4.57 1.64
N LEU A 174 -3.95 4.04 1.39
CA LEU A 174 -5.20 4.82 1.44
C LEU A 174 -5.53 5.26 2.86
N LEU A 175 -5.36 4.36 3.84
CA LEU A 175 -5.51 4.70 5.26
C LEU A 175 -4.47 5.74 5.72
N TRP A 176 -3.25 5.67 5.17
CA TRP A 176 -2.25 6.70 5.38
C TRP A 176 -2.67 8.05 4.78
N MET A 177 -3.19 8.04 3.56
CA MET A 177 -3.71 9.23 2.87
C MET A 177 -4.86 9.89 3.64
N LEU A 178 -5.78 9.09 4.20
CA LEU A 178 -6.85 9.55 5.09
C LEU A 178 -6.27 10.21 6.35
N THR A 179 -5.30 9.57 6.99
CA THR A 179 -4.64 10.10 8.20
C THR A 179 -3.95 11.43 7.90
N ALA A 180 -3.20 11.51 6.80
CA ALA A 180 -2.49 12.71 6.39
C ALA A 180 -3.44 13.87 6.03
N THR A 181 -4.58 13.55 5.40
CA THR A 181 -5.65 14.54 5.14
C THR A 181 -6.22 15.11 6.45
N LEU A 182 -6.47 14.26 7.45
CA LEU A 182 -6.93 14.72 8.76
C LEU A 182 -5.89 15.58 9.47
N ASP A 183 -4.62 15.20 9.43
CA ASP A 183 -3.50 16.00 9.99
C ASP A 183 -3.42 17.38 9.32
N LEU A 184 -3.65 17.45 8.00
CA LEU A 184 -3.67 18.69 7.22
C LEU A 184 -4.84 19.60 7.63
N LEU A 185 -6.05 19.04 7.77
CA LEU A 185 -7.26 19.79 8.12
C LEU A 185 -7.28 20.21 9.60
N GLY A 186 -6.88 19.31 10.49
CA GLY A 186 -6.93 19.46 11.95
C GLY A 186 -5.82 20.31 12.55
N ARG A 187 -4.81 20.71 11.77
CA ARG A 187 -3.63 21.50 12.21
C ARG A 187 -2.85 20.87 13.36
N ALA A 188 -2.92 19.55 13.52
CA ALA A 188 -2.10 18.84 14.50
C ALA A 188 -0.60 18.98 14.21
N ARG A 189 -0.24 19.28 12.95
CA ARG A 189 1.13 19.43 12.45
C ARG A 189 1.30 20.72 11.65
N PRO A 190 2.54 21.22 11.49
CA PRO A 190 2.84 22.30 10.55
C PRO A 190 2.39 21.96 9.13
N LEU A 191 1.74 22.91 8.47
CA LEU A 191 1.06 22.73 7.17
C LEU A 191 1.95 22.12 6.09
N ARG A 192 3.22 22.54 6.02
CA ARG A 192 4.21 21.96 5.09
C ARG A 192 4.48 20.48 5.34
N ARG A 193 4.60 20.06 6.61
CA ARG A 193 4.85 18.64 6.96
C ARG A 193 3.64 17.77 6.63
N ALA A 194 2.45 18.25 6.97
CA ALA A 194 1.21 17.54 6.64
C ALA A 194 1.00 17.43 5.12
N GLY A 195 1.29 18.49 4.36
CA GLY A 195 1.23 18.47 2.89
C GLY A 195 2.22 17.50 2.25
N VAL A 196 3.46 17.44 2.75
CA VAL A 196 4.47 16.46 2.28
C VAL A 196 4.03 15.03 2.63
N GLU A 197 3.54 14.79 3.84
CA GLU A 197 3.06 13.45 4.23
C GLU A 197 1.87 13.00 3.37
N LEU A 198 0.94 13.92 3.06
CA LEU A 198 -0.16 13.63 2.16
C LEU A 198 0.34 13.30 0.76
N GLY A 199 1.23 14.12 0.19
CA GLY A 199 1.83 13.86 -1.12
C GLY A 199 2.53 12.51 -1.19
N LEU A 200 3.33 12.16 -0.17
CA LEU A 200 3.98 10.85 -0.08
C LEU A 200 2.96 9.71 0.01
N ALA A 201 1.92 9.85 0.83
CA ALA A 201 0.87 8.85 0.93
C ALA A 201 0.15 8.65 -0.42
N THR A 202 -0.13 9.73 -1.16
CA THR A 202 -0.73 9.68 -2.48
C THR A 202 0.19 9.00 -3.51
N VAL A 203 1.47 9.35 -3.56
CA VAL A 203 2.45 8.71 -4.46
C VAL A 203 2.53 7.22 -4.18
N VAL A 204 2.65 6.83 -2.91
CA VAL A 204 2.74 5.44 -2.50
C VAL A 204 1.44 4.69 -2.78
N ALA A 205 0.29 5.32 -2.56
CA ALA A 205 -1.01 4.76 -2.92
C ALA A 205 -1.10 4.50 -4.42
N PHE A 206 -0.76 5.49 -5.25
CA PHE A 206 -0.79 5.36 -6.71
C PHE A 206 0.18 4.28 -7.21
N ALA A 207 1.37 4.21 -6.60
CA ALA A 207 2.37 3.19 -6.89
C ALA A 207 2.02 1.78 -6.40
N CYS A 208 1.00 1.63 -5.55
CA CYS A 208 0.42 0.34 -5.17
C CYS A 208 -0.81 -0.01 -6.01
N CYS A 209 -1.68 0.98 -6.26
CA CYS A 209 -2.89 0.88 -7.05
C CYS A 209 -3.38 2.27 -7.48
N GLY A 210 -3.23 2.62 -8.74
CA GLY A 210 -3.73 3.84 -9.37
C GLY A 210 -5.25 3.94 -9.27
N GLN A 211 -5.99 2.88 -9.59
CA GLN A 211 -7.46 2.92 -9.58
C GLN A 211 -8.05 3.27 -8.20
N LEU A 212 -7.62 2.57 -7.13
CA LEU A 212 -8.10 2.86 -5.78
C LEU A 212 -7.68 4.26 -5.30
N THR A 213 -6.50 4.71 -5.72
CA THR A 213 -6.01 6.05 -5.39
C THR A 213 -6.87 7.12 -6.05
N LEU A 214 -7.21 6.96 -7.33
CA LEU A 214 -8.08 7.87 -8.07
C LEU A 214 -9.47 7.95 -7.42
N PHE A 215 -10.09 6.81 -7.10
CA PHE A 215 -11.39 6.80 -6.41
C PHE A 215 -11.33 7.47 -5.05
N THR A 216 -10.26 7.21 -4.28
CA THR A 216 -10.10 7.83 -2.97
C THR A 216 -9.86 9.34 -3.10
N ALA A 217 -9.08 9.78 -4.08
CA ALA A 217 -8.87 11.19 -4.37
C ALA A 217 -10.16 11.89 -4.81
N LEU A 218 -10.97 11.27 -5.67
CA LEU A 218 -12.28 11.78 -6.09
C LEU A 218 -13.23 12.00 -4.91
N LEU A 219 -13.11 11.21 -3.84
CA LEU A 219 -13.87 11.39 -2.61
C LEU A 219 -13.25 12.44 -1.68
N LEU A 220 -11.92 12.42 -1.51
CA LEU A 220 -11.23 13.26 -0.54
C LEU A 220 -11.07 14.71 -0.97
N VAL A 221 -10.90 14.98 -2.27
CA VAL A 221 -10.80 16.34 -2.79
C VAL A 221 -12.04 17.19 -2.49
N PRO A 222 -13.28 16.76 -2.82
CA PRO A 222 -14.48 17.54 -2.49
C PRO A 222 -14.73 17.59 -0.98
N ALA A 223 -14.52 16.48 -0.26
CA ALA A 223 -14.66 16.47 1.20
C ALA A 223 -13.69 17.47 1.87
N GLY A 224 -12.43 17.49 1.41
CA GLY A 224 -11.42 18.46 1.84
C GLY A 224 -11.84 19.90 1.50
N ALA A 225 -12.30 20.15 0.27
CA ALA A 225 -12.75 21.48 -0.14
C ALA A 225 -13.92 22.01 0.71
N CYS A 226 -14.89 21.15 1.05
CA CYS A 226 -16.01 21.52 1.92
C CYS A 226 -15.58 21.80 3.37
N LEU A 227 -14.53 21.14 3.85
CA LEU A 227 -14.04 21.27 5.24
C LEU A 227 -13.00 22.39 5.40
N VAL A 228 -12.33 22.81 4.32
CA VAL A 228 -11.38 23.93 4.35
C VAL A 228 -12.11 25.26 4.19
N ARG A 229 -12.06 26.12 5.22
CA ARG A 229 -12.52 27.52 5.09
C ARG A 229 -11.70 28.27 4.03
N PHE A 230 -12.36 28.89 3.05
CA PHE A 230 -11.77 29.50 1.84
C PHE A 230 -10.64 30.50 2.12
N ASP A 231 -10.66 31.17 3.27
CA ASP A 231 -9.65 32.10 3.78
C ASP A 231 -8.27 31.44 4.04
N ARG A 232 -8.16 30.11 3.92
CA ARG A 232 -6.99 29.31 4.32
C ARG A 232 -6.28 28.58 3.17
N LEU A 233 -6.76 28.72 1.93
CA LEU A 233 -6.32 27.90 0.78
C LEU A 233 -5.15 28.46 -0.04
N ARG A 234 -4.69 29.70 0.20
CA ARG A 234 -3.86 30.42 -0.79
C ARG A 234 -2.42 29.93 -1.00
N GLY A 235 -1.82 29.18 -0.06
CA GLY A 235 -0.40 28.79 -0.17
C GLY A 235 -0.13 27.29 -0.32
N SER A 236 -0.86 26.44 0.41
CA SER A 236 -0.50 25.02 0.53
C SER A 236 -1.33 24.09 -0.33
N PHE A 237 -2.50 24.56 -0.79
CA PHE A 237 -3.30 23.81 -1.76
C PHE A 237 -2.61 23.78 -3.12
N ALA A 238 -1.88 24.83 -3.50
CA ALA A 238 -1.09 24.86 -4.73
C ALA A 238 0.02 23.80 -4.74
N ILE A 239 0.68 23.54 -3.60
CA ILE A 239 1.74 22.52 -3.45
C ILE A 239 1.14 21.11 -3.49
N ALA A 240 0.02 20.88 -2.78
CA ALA A 240 -0.66 19.59 -2.81
C ALA A 240 -1.26 19.30 -4.21
N ALA A 241 -1.81 20.32 -4.87
CA ALA A 241 -2.36 20.22 -6.22
C ALA A 241 -1.26 20.03 -7.28
N THR A 242 -0.09 20.65 -7.14
CA THR A 242 1.06 20.39 -8.05
C THR A 242 1.65 19.02 -7.85
N LEU A 243 1.76 18.52 -6.61
CA LEU A 243 2.16 17.13 -6.35
C LEU A 243 1.13 16.14 -6.90
N ALA A 244 -0.17 16.41 -6.75
CA ALA A 244 -1.22 15.57 -7.33
C ALA A 244 -1.25 15.61 -8.86
N ALA A 245 -1.06 16.79 -9.47
CA ALA A 245 -1.01 16.97 -10.91
C ALA A 245 0.24 16.33 -11.53
N GLY A 246 1.38 16.34 -10.83
CA GLY A 246 2.60 15.67 -11.28
C GLY A 246 2.57 14.14 -11.17
N ILE A 247 1.59 13.56 -10.46
CA ILE A 247 1.35 12.11 -10.42
C ILE A 247 0.43 11.67 -11.57
N ALA A 248 -0.39 12.59 -12.09
CA ALA A 248 -1.33 12.34 -13.19
C ALA A 248 -0.75 12.62 -14.59
N ALA A 249 0.49 13.12 -14.68
CA ALA A 249 1.21 13.43 -15.91
C ALA A 249 2.40 12.48 -16.10
#